data_AF-A0A1B7NP74-F1
#
_entry.id   AF-A0A1B7NP74-F1
#
_cell.length_a   1.000
_cell.length_b   1.000
_cell.length_c   1.000
_cell.angle_alpha   90.00
_cell.angle_beta   90.00
_cell.angle_gamma   90.00
#
_symmetry.space_group_name_H-M   'P 1'
#
loop_
_entity.id
_entity.type
_entity.pdbx_description
1 polymer ?
#
loop_
_entity_poly.entity_id
_entity_poly.type
_entity_poly.pdbx_seq_one_letter_code
_entity_poly.pdbx_strand_id
1 'polypeptide(L)'
;MPHLATKFTNWLIFVLDKHLLNDLIPILLFLCVFAWTIAILCQRLVARPSWNIGTPDLEKPALITKTTDRKPGEWIPVDFQRPDAVPYPKWDVHTTKPIPYRPFKYGPNYFVTMGLRSMKWDEWIELDNHYLRFHADKARRILQRGDKCCMTAPEAVDGVIELLNEL
;
A
#
# COMPACT_ATOMS: atom_id res chain seq x y z
N MET A 1 26.31 -82.94 2.33
CA MET A 1 24.91 -82.47 2.45
C MET A 1 24.70 -80.94 2.65
N PRO A 2 25.60 -79.99 2.27
CA PRO A 2 25.33 -78.55 2.49
C PRO A 2 24.68 -77.81 1.30
N HIS A 3 24.56 -78.41 0.11
CA HIS A 3 24.19 -77.71 -1.12
C HIS A 3 22.67 -77.51 -1.32
N LEU A 4 21.82 -78.27 -0.62
CA LEU A 4 20.36 -78.14 -0.76
C LEU A 4 19.79 -77.00 0.11
N ALA A 5 20.38 -76.79 1.29
CA ALA A 5 19.94 -75.78 2.25
C ALA A 5 20.16 -74.35 1.74
N THR A 6 21.28 -74.08 1.05
CA THR A 6 21.61 -72.75 0.52
C THR A 6 20.73 -72.33 -0.67
N LYS A 7 20.22 -73.27 -1.45
CA LYS A 7 19.27 -72.96 -2.54
C LYS A 7 17.89 -72.59 -2.01
N PHE A 8 17.44 -73.23 -0.94
CA PHE A 8 16.13 -72.96 -0.35
C PHE A 8 16.11 -71.60 0.37
N THR A 9 17.19 -71.24 1.07
CA THR A 9 17.33 -69.92 1.71
C THR A 9 17.41 -68.79 0.70
N ASN A 10 18.16 -68.97 -0.39
CA ASN A 10 18.26 -67.94 -1.44
C ASN A 10 16.93 -67.77 -2.21
N TRP A 11 16.17 -68.84 -2.39
CA TRP A 11 14.83 -68.76 -3.00
C TRP A 11 13.82 -68.08 -2.06
N LEU A 12 13.83 -68.39 -0.76
CA LEU A 12 12.97 -67.74 0.23
C LEU A 12 13.27 -66.25 0.38
N ILE A 13 14.55 -65.86 0.41
CA ILE A 13 14.96 -64.45 0.44
C ILE A 13 14.50 -63.73 -0.83
N PHE A 14 14.65 -64.35 -2.01
CA PHE A 14 14.24 -63.73 -3.27
C PHE A 14 12.71 -63.56 -3.41
N VAL A 15 11.93 -64.50 -2.89
CA VAL A 15 10.46 -64.44 -2.90
C VAL A 15 9.95 -63.44 -1.85
N LEU A 16 10.56 -63.40 -0.67
CA LEU A 16 10.22 -62.45 0.39
C LEU A 16 10.56 -61.00 -0.03
N ASP A 17 11.72 -60.80 -0.67
CA ASP A 17 12.17 -59.48 -1.15
C ASP A 17 11.27 -58.95 -2.28
N LYS A 18 10.89 -59.81 -3.26
CA LYS A 18 10.05 -59.38 -4.40
C LYS A 18 8.62 -59.03 -4.03
N HIS A 19 7.99 -59.75 -3.10
CA HIS A 19 6.60 -59.48 -2.73
C HIS A 19 6.47 -58.38 -1.68
N LEU A 20 7.37 -58.32 -0.69
CA LEU A 20 7.30 -57.26 0.33
C LEU A 20 7.70 -55.88 -0.23
N LEU A 21 8.76 -55.77 -1.04
CA LEU A 21 9.17 -54.46 -1.60
C LEU A 21 8.14 -53.92 -2.58
N ASN A 22 7.58 -54.76 -3.46
CA ASN A 22 6.59 -54.29 -4.43
C ASN A 22 5.28 -53.83 -3.79
N ASP A 23 4.93 -54.33 -2.60
CA ASP A 23 3.75 -53.88 -1.87
C ASP A 23 4.06 -52.69 -0.93
N LEU A 24 5.29 -52.58 -0.43
CA LEU A 24 5.70 -51.45 0.42
C LEU A 24 5.97 -50.16 -0.37
N ILE A 25 6.47 -50.25 -1.60
CA ILE A 25 6.70 -49.09 -2.47
C ILE A 25 5.40 -48.31 -2.76
N PRO A 26 4.28 -48.92 -3.19
CA PRO A 26 3.05 -48.19 -3.44
C PRO A 26 2.44 -47.64 -2.14
N ILE A 27 2.59 -48.33 -1.01
CA ILE A 27 2.15 -47.84 0.30
C ILE A 27 2.93 -46.58 0.69
N LEU A 28 4.26 -46.59 0.53
CA LEU A 28 5.10 -45.44 0.82
C LEU A 28 4.80 -44.26 -0.12
N LEU A 29 4.60 -44.52 -1.41
CA LEU A 29 4.19 -43.49 -2.37
C LEU A 29 2.84 -42.89 -2.01
N PHE A 30 1.87 -43.72 -1.60
CA PHE A 30 0.56 -43.25 -1.15
C PHE A 30 0.67 -42.35 0.08
N LEU A 31 1.49 -42.74 1.07
CA LEU A 31 1.75 -41.93 2.26
C LEU A 31 2.42 -40.59 1.93
N CYS A 32 3.39 -40.57 1.01
CA CYS A 32 4.05 -39.35 0.56
C CYS A 32 3.07 -38.39 -0.15
N VAL A 33 2.23 -38.93 -1.05
CA VAL A 33 1.19 -38.13 -1.74
C VAL A 33 0.17 -37.60 -0.74
N PHE A 34 -0.26 -38.42 0.22
CA PHE A 34 -1.22 -38.02 1.24
C PHE A 34 -0.66 -36.95 2.19
N ALA A 35 0.61 -37.06 2.59
CA ALA A 35 1.28 -36.02 3.36
C ALA A 35 1.41 -34.71 2.57
N TRP A 36 1.71 -34.79 1.26
CA TRP A 36 1.81 -33.63 0.39
C TRP A 36 0.46 -32.93 0.17
N THR A 37 -0.62 -33.67 -0.01
CA THR A 37 -1.97 -33.10 -0.15
C THR A 37 -2.45 -32.46 1.15
N ILE A 38 -2.17 -33.06 2.31
CA ILE A 38 -2.43 -32.46 3.62
C ILE A 38 -1.64 -31.16 3.78
N ALA A 39 -0.35 -31.15 3.43
CA ALA A 39 0.47 -29.94 3.52
C ALA A 39 -0.09 -28.80 2.65
N ILE A 40 -0.53 -29.09 1.42
CA ILE A 40 -1.18 -28.10 0.54
C ILE A 40 -2.50 -27.62 1.12
N LEU A 41 -3.32 -28.51 1.67
CA LEU A 41 -4.60 -28.15 2.27
C LEU A 41 -4.39 -27.27 3.51
N CYS A 42 -3.46 -27.65 4.40
CA CYS A 42 -3.06 -26.83 5.55
C CYS A 42 -2.50 -25.48 5.11
N GLN A 43 -1.66 -25.42 4.05
CA GLN A 43 -1.18 -24.15 3.51
C GLN A 43 -2.30 -23.27 2.96
N ARG A 44 -3.35 -23.85 2.35
CA ARG A 44 -4.51 -23.09 1.86
C ARG A 44 -5.44 -22.61 2.98
N LEU A 45 -5.57 -23.38 4.05
CA LEU A 45 -6.38 -23.01 5.22
C LEU A 45 -5.64 -22.02 6.15
N VAL A 46 -4.31 -22.12 6.23
CA VAL A 46 -3.44 -21.22 7.02
C VAL A 46 -2.95 -20.03 6.21
N ALA A 47 -3.07 -20.07 4.87
CA ALA A 47 -3.02 -18.88 4.03
C ALA A 47 -4.14 -17.97 4.49
N ARG A 48 -3.79 -17.09 5.44
CA ARG A 48 -4.56 -15.93 5.81
C ARG A 48 -4.98 -15.30 4.48
N PRO A 49 -6.25 -14.90 4.30
CA PRO A 49 -6.55 -14.02 3.19
C PRO A 49 -5.58 -12.86 3.37
N SER A 50 -4.57 -12.80 2.49
CA SER A 50 -3.80 -11.59 2.41
C SER A 50 -4.87 -10.56 2.13
N TRP A 51 -5.06 -9.60 3.02
CA TRP A 51 -5.64 -8.32 2.68
C TRP A 51 -4.70 -7.58 1.71
N ASN A 52 -4.21 -8.30 0.69
CA ASN A 52 -4.03 -7.76 -0.63
C ASN A 52 -5.46 -7.44 -1.08
N ILE A 53 -6.00 -6.32 -0.58
CA ILE A 53 -6.79 -5.44 -1.42
C ILE A 53 -5.91 -5.32 -2.66
N GLY A 54 -6.26 -6.09 -3.70
CA GLY A 54 -5.57 -6.03 -4.97
C GLY A 54 -5.50 -4.55 -5.31
N THR A 55 -4.31 -4.08 -5.66
CA THR A 55 -4.19 -2.77 -6.30
C THR A 55 -5.29 -2.69 -7.34
N PRO A 56 -6.18 -1.68 -7.27
CA PRO A 56 -7.26 -1.55 -8.23
C PRO A 56 -6.63 -1.63 -9.62
N ASP A 57 -7.12 -2.60 -10.38
CA ASP A 57 -6.68 -2.85 -11.73
C ASP A 57 -6.77 -1.55 -12.53
N LEU A 58 -5.64 -1.05 -13.03
CA LEU A 58 -5.57 0.22 -13.74
C LEU A 58 -6.33 0.16 -15.07
N GLU A 59 -6.53 -1.03 -15.63
CA GLU A 59 -7.33 -1.24 -16.82
C GLU A 59 -8.83 -1.30 -16.52
N LYS A 60 -9.21 -1.52 -15.25
CA LYS A 60 -10.57 -1.29 -14.82
C LYS A 60 -10.75 0.22 -14.58
N PRO A 61 -11.60 0.90 -15.36
CA PRO A 61 -11.98 2.26 -15.02
C PRO A 61 -12.50 2.23 -13.57
N ALA A 62 -11.90 3.03 -12.69
CA ALA A 62 -12.45 3.29 -11.37
C ALA A 62 -13.94 3.55 -11.56
N LEU A 63 -14.79 2.84 -10.80
CA LEU A 63 -16.25 2.96 -10.87
C LEU A 63 -16.60 4.43 -11.01
N ILE A 64 -16.91 4.84 -12.24
CA ILE A 64 -17.14 6.23 -12.60
C ILE A 64 -18.40 6.60 -11.85
N THR A 65 -18.26 7.26 -10.71
CA THR A 65 -19.32 8.13 -10.18
C THR A 65 -19.70 9.04 -11.33
N LYS A 66 -20.91 8.81 -11.86
CA LYS A 66 -21.49 9.44 -13.06
C LYS A 66 -20.83 10.77 -13.38
N THR A 67 -20.00 10.79 -14.42
CA THR A 67 -19.53 12.05 -15.01
C THR A 67 -20.76 12.84 -15.38
N THR A 68 -20.96 13.98 -14.72
CA THR A 68 -22.04 14.92 -15.03
C THR A 68 -21.96 15.28 -16.51
N ASP A 69 -23.04 15.09 -17.25
CA ASP A 69 -23.17 15.39 -18.67
C ASP A 69 -23.19 16.93 -18.87
N ARG A 70 -22.03 17.56 -18.67
CA ARG A 70 -21.86 19.02 -18.71
C ARG A 70 -21.36 19.45 -20.08
N LYS A 71 -21.92 20.54 -20.62
CA LYS A 71 -21.42 21.13 -21.86
C LYS A 71 -20.00 21.67 -21.64
N PRO A 72 -19.09 21.50 -22.62
CA PRO A 72 -17.76 22.12 -22.56
C PRO A 72 -17.89 23.65 -22.38
N GLY A 73 -17.17 24.21 -21.41
CA GLY A 73 -17.17 25.66 -21.13
C GLY A 73 -18.19 26.12 -20.09
N GLU A 74 -19.13 25.27 -19.67
CA GLU A 74 -20.03 25.59 -18.55
C GLU A 74 -19.49 24.99 -17.24
N TRP A 75 -19.26 25.86 -16.25
CA TRP A 75 -18.96 25.46 -14.88
C TRP A 75 -20.22 25.61 -14.03
N ILE A 76 -20.70 24.50 -13.49
CA ILE A 76 -21.84 24.49 -12.57
C ILE A 76 -21.25 24.62 -11.16
N PRO A 77 -21.60 25.68 -10.41
CA PRO A 77 -21.17 25.81 -9.02
C PRO A 77 -21.63 24.59 -8.22
N VAL A 78 -20.68 23.91 -7.60
CA VAL A 78 -20.98 22.87 -6.62
C VAL A 78 -20.93 23.53 -5.26
N ASP A 79 -22.02 23.44 -4.50
CA ASP A 79 -22.02 23.82 -3.09
C ASP A 79 -21.22 22.79 -2.30
N PHE A 80 -19.90 23.00 -2.29
CA PHE A 80 -18.96 22.16 -1.58
C PHE A 80 -18.62 22.81 -0.25
N GLN A 81 -19.06 22.16 0.83
CA GLN A 81 -18.68 22.53 2.19
C GLN A 81 -17.61 21.56 2.69
N ARG A 82 -16.45 22.09 3.07
CA ARG A 82 -15.38 21.29 3.67
C ARG A 82 -15.82 20.86 5.08
N PRO A 83 -15.64 19.59 5.47
CA PRO A 83 -15.85 19.20 6.87
C PRO A 83 -14.86 19.92 7.78
N ASP A 84 -15.31 20.25 8.99
CA ASP A 84 -14.43 20.80 10.02
C ASP A 84 -13.31 19.81 10.34
N ALA A 85 -12.08 20.33 10.41
CA ALA A 85 -10.92 19.50 10.71
C ALA A 85 -10.90 19.15 12.20
N VAL A 86 -10.64 17.89 12.52
CA VAL A 86 -10.52 17.45 13.92
C VAL A 86 -9.21 17.98 14.51
N PRO A 87 -9.21 18.53 15.73
CA PRO A 87 -7.98 18.95 16.40
C PRO A 87 -6.99 17.79 16.54
N TYR A 88 -5.71 18.05 16.23
CA TYR A 88 -4.68 17.04 16.40
C TYR A 88 -4.50 16.69 17.89
N PRO A 89 -4.51 15.40 18.29
CA PRO A 89 -4.49 15.02 19.69
C PRO A 89 -3.25 15.52 20.42
N LYS A 90 -3.44 16.24 21.54
CA LYS A 90 -2.36 16.76 22.40
C LYS A 90 -1.35 17.62 21.64
N TRP A 91 -1.81 18.33 20.62
CA TRP A 91 -0.99 19.25 19.87
C TRP A 91 -0.61 20.47 20.71
N ASP A 92 0.68 20.83 20.62
CA ASP A 92 1.24 22.05 21.14
C ASP A 92 2.32 22.61 20.18
N VAL A 93 2.34 23.94 20.01
CA VAL A 93 3.17 24.65 19.03
C VAL A 93 4.66 24.66 19.38
N HIS A 94 5.05 24.28 20.60
CA HIS A 94 6.45 24.25 21.03
C HIS A 94 7.01 22.82 21.15
N THR A 95 6.15 21.85 21.44
CA THR A 95 6.54 20.48 21.80
C THR A 95 6.18 19.43 20.75
N THR A 96 5.18 19.67 19.90
CA THR A 96 4.80 18.73 18.83
C THR A 96 5.93 18.59 17.83
N LYS A 97 6.51 17.38 17.73
CA LYS A 97 7.58 17.12 16.78
C LYS A 97 7.03 17.08 15.35
N PRO A 98 7.86 17.42 14.34
CA PRO A 98 7.49 17.25 12.94
C PRO A 98 7.08 15.81 12.65
N ILE A 99 5.96 15.65 11.94
CA ILE A 99 5.51 14.34 11.50
C ILE A 99 6.55 13.84 10.47
N PRO A 100 7.12 12.63 10.64
CA PRO A 100 8.09 12.10 9.70
C PRO A 100 7.48 12.08 8.30
N TYR A 101 8.20 12.67 7.34
CA TYR A 101 7.77 12.67 5.94
C TYR A 101 7.38 11.25 5.54
N ARG A 102 6.12 11.06 5.15
CA ARG A 102 5.62 9.79 4.62
C ARG A 102 6.33 9.56 3.28
N PRO A 103 7.37 8.72 3.21
CA PRO A 103 7.98 8.45 1.93
C PRO A 103 6.90 7.76 1.09
N PHE A 104 6.82 8.08 -0.20
CA PHE A 104 6.27 7.10 -1.12
C PHE A 104 7.02 5.77 -0.84
N LYS A 105 6.28 4.67 -0.70
CA LYS A 105 6.88 3.37 -0.34
C LYS A 105 7.85 2.97 -1.44
N TYR A 106 9.15 2.94 -1.14
CA TYR A 106 10.13 2.50 -2.12
C TYR A 106 10.09 0.98 -2.30
N GLY A 107 9.88 0.54 -3.54
CA GLY A 107 9.83 -0.85 -3.93
C GLY A 107 10.20 -1.00 -5.41
N PRO A 108 10.59 -2.21 -5.85
CA PRO A 108 11.07 -2.47 -7.21
C PRO A 108 10.05 -2.13 -8.30
N ASN A 109 8.76 -2.07 -7.97
CA ASN A 109 7.69 -1.64 -8.86
C ASN A 109 7.16 -0.26 -8.43
N TYR A 110 7.88 0.79 -8.83
CA TYR A 110 7.38 2.15 -8.77
C TYR A 110 6.74 2.52 -10.09
N PHE A 111 5.44 2.31 -10.18
CA PHE A 111 4.67 3.06 -11.16
C PHE A 111 4.53 4.47 -10.61
N VAL A 112 5.26 5.43 -11.18
CA VAL A 112 4.96 6.86 -11.05
C VAL A 112 3.68 7.15 -11.84
N THR A 113 2.62 6.40 -11.57
CA THR A 113 1.29 6.93 -11.82
C THR A 113 1.11 7.93 -10.69
N MET A 114 1.14 9.21 -11.02
CA MET A 114 0.70 10.27 -10.11
C MET A 114 -0.82 10.12 -9.87
N GLY A 115 -1.24 8.96 -9.35
CA GLY A 115 -2.60 8.72 -8.97
C GLY A 115 -2.91 9.66 -7.82
N LEU A 116 -3.79 10.61 -8.07
CA LEU A 116 -4.42 11.41 -7.03
C LEU A 116 -5.02 10.41 -6.02
N ARG A 117 -4.38 10.28 -4.86
CA ARG A 117 -4.89 9.45 -3.76
C ARG A 117 -5.76 10.33 -2.90
N SER A 118 -6.93 9.82 -2.52
CA SER A 118 -7.76 10.46 -1.51
C SER A 118 -6.97 10.53 -0.20
N MET A 119 -6.63 11.74 0.21
CA MET A 119 -6.05 12.04 1.52
C MET A 119 -7.19 12.34 2.50
N LYS A 120 -7.03 11.97 3.77
CA LYS A 120 -8.00 12.36 4.80
C LYS A 120 -7.98 13.88 4.98
N TRP A 121 -9.15 14.48 5.12
CA TRP A 121 -9.30 15.93 5.33
C TRP A 121 -8.48 16.44 6.51
N ASP A 122 -8.43 15.67 7.60
CA ASP A 122 -7.69 16.02 8.83
C ASP A 122 -6.16 16.01 8.65
N GLU A 123 -5.65 15.41 7.57
CA GLU A 123 -4.21 15.27 7.29
C GLU A 123 -3.73 16.28 6.22
N TRP A 124 -4.58 17.23 5.79
CA TRP A 124 -4.22 18.20 4.75
C TRP A 124 -3.28 19.30 5.23
N ILE A 125 -3.40 19.71 6.49
CA ILE A 125 -2.56 20.75 7.10
C ILE A 125 -1.96 20.18 8.38
N GLU A 126 -0.64 20.04 8.39
CA GLU A 126 0.10 19.54 9.53
C GLU A 126 0.89 20.70 10.17
N LEU A 127 0.65 20.95 11.46
CA LEU A 127 1.36 21.94 12.25
C LEU A 127 2.28 21.26 13.25
N ASP A 128 3.53 21.72 13.33
CA ASP A 128 4.54 21.22 14.25
C ASP A 128 5.25 22.38 14.98
N ASN A 129 6.23 22.02 15.80
CA ASN A 129 7.02 22.99 16.54
C ASN A 129 7.97 23.85 15.69
N HIS A 130 8.08 23.60 14.39
CA HIS A 130 8.82 24.44 13.45
C HIS A 130 7.95 25.52 12.80
N TYR A 131 6.63 25.49 13.00
CA TYR A 131 5.71 26.51 12.49
C TYR A 131 6.19 27.95 12.73
N LEU A 132 6.50 28.29 13.98
CA LEU A 132 6.95 29.65 14.35
C LEU A 132 8.27 30.02 13.68
N ARG A 133 9.21 29.07 13.58
CA ARG A 133 10.49 29.27 12.91
C ARG A 133 10.27 29.60 11.43
N PHE A 134 9.43 28.85 10.73
CA PHE A 134 9.16 29.09 9.31
C PHE A 134 8.48 30.44 9.06
N HIS A 135 7.56 30.86 9.94
CA HIS A 135 6.95 32.18 9.86
C HIS A 135 7.96 33.31 10.11
N ALA A 136 8.83 33.18 11.12
CA ALA A 136 9.90 34.14 11.37
C ALA A 136 10.88 34.21 10.19
N ASP A 137 11.27 33.07 9.62
CA ASP A 137 12.12 33.02 8.44
C ASP A 137 11.45 33.63 7.20
N LYS A 138 10.15 33.41 7.01
CA LYS A 138 9.37 34.03 5.93
C LYS A 138 9.35 35.54 6.09
N ALA A 139 9.03 36.06 7.28
CA ALA A 139 9.02 37.50 7.57
C ALA A 139 10.40 38.13 7.33
N ARG A 140 11.46 37.50 7.85
CA ARG A 140 12.84 37.94 7.63
C ARG A 140 13.21 37.98 6.14
N ARG A 141 12.82 36.96 5.36
CA ARG A 141 13.10 36.91 3.92
C ARG A 141 12.36 37.99 3.15
N ILE A 142 11.10 38.27 3.50
CA ILE A 142 10.33 39.38 2.90
C ILE A 142 11.01 40.71 3.21
N LEU A 143 11.49 40.92 4.43
CA LEU A 143 12.21 42.16 4.79
C LEU A 143 13.53 42.32 4.02
N GLN A 144 14.30 41.24 3.88
CA GLN A 144 15.63 41.29 3.26
C GLN A 144 15.58 41.32 1.72
N ARG A 145 14.59 40.68 1.11
CA ARG A 145 14.52 40.44 -0.34
C ARG A 145 13.07 40.36 -0.83
N GLY A 146 12.22 41.27 -0.36
CA GLY A 146 10.79 41.32 -0.65
C GLY A 146 10.49 41.25 -2.15
N ASP A 147 11.19 42.05 -2.94
CA ASP A 147 11.07 42.13 -4.40
C ASP A 147 11.29 40.78 -5.12
N LYS A 148 12.03 39.85 -4.51
CA LYS A 148 12.25 38.50 -5.04
C LYS A 148 11.32 37.45 -4.43
N CYS A 149 10.64 37.76 -3.34
CA CYS A 149 9.78 36.82 -2.61
C CYS A 149 8.31 36.95 -3.00
N CYS A 150 7.85 38.16 -3.32
CA CYS A 150 6.46 38.45 -3.63
C CYS A 150 6.41 39.46 -4.77
N MET A 151 5.69 39.14 -5.85
CA MET A 151 5.40 40.05 -6.95
C MET A 151 3.95 39.85 -7.37
N THR A 152 3.27 40.97 -7.64
CA THR A 152 1.93 40.99 -8.20
C THR A 152 2.02 41.61 -9.58
N ALA A 153 1.50 40.92 -10.60
CA ALA A 153 1.40 41.49 -11.93
C ALA A 153 0.37 42.64 -11.93
N PRO A 154 0.55 43.71 -12.71
CA PRO A 154 -0.37 44.86 -12.72
C PRO A 154 -1.83 44.47 -12.97
N GLU A 155 -2.07 43.52 -13.87
CA GLU A 155 -3.38 42.98 -14.21
C GLU A 155 -4.04 42.16 -13.09
N ALA A 156 -3.27 41.70 -12.10
CA ALA A 156 -3.75 40.86 -11.00
C ALA A 156 -3.97 41.65 -9.69
N VAL A 157 -3.75 42.97 -9.70
CA VAL A 157 -3.86 43.81 -8.50
C VAL A 157 -5.27 43.76 -7.89
N ASP A 158 -6.30 43.76 -8.73
CA ASP A 158 -7.70 43.75 -8.30
C ASP A 158 -8.02 42.48 -7.47
N GLY A 159 -7.66 41.30 -8.00
CA GLY A 159 -7.85 40.03 -7.29
C GLY A 159 -7.01 39.90 -6.02
N VAL A 160 -5.86 40.57 -5.92
CA VAL A 160 -5.08 40.59 -4.67
C VAL A 160 -5.75 41.47 -3.61
N ILE A 161 -6.36 42.59 -4.00
CA ILE A 161 -7.08 43.46 -3.08
C ILE A 161 -8.36 42.77 -2.59
N GLU A 162 -9.09 42.10 -3.49
CA GLU A 162 -10.24 41.26 -3.14
C GLU A 162 -9.85 40.22 -2.08
N LEU A 163 -8.80 39.43 -2.34
CA LEU A 163 -8.30 38.43 -1.39
C LEU A 163 -7.91 39.04 -0.03
N LEU A 164 -7.30 40.23 -0.01
CA LEU A 164 -6.91 40.89 1.24
C LEU A 164 -8.12 41.33 2.07
N ASN A 165 -9.25 41.64 1.43
CA ASN A 165 -10.47 42.05 2.12
C ASN A 165 -11.28 40.86 2.66
N GLU A 166 -11.13 39.67 2.06
CA GLU A 166 -11.86 38.46 2.46
C GLU A 166 -11.18 37.64 3.56
N LEU A 167 -9.86 37.80 3.75
CA LEU A 167 -9.06 37.13 4.79
C LEU A 167 -9.12 37.85 6.14
#